data_AF-A0A525IZ25-F1
#
_entry.id   AF-A0A525IZ25-F1
#
_cell.length_a   1.000
_cell.length_b   1.000
_cell.length_c   1.000
_cell.angle_alpha   90.00
_cell.angle_beta   90.00
_cell.angle_gamma   90.00
#
_symmetry.space_group_name_H-M   'P 1'
#
loop_
_entity.id
_entity.type
_entity.pdbx_description
1 polymer ?
#
loop_
_entity_poly.entity_id
_entity_poly.type
_entity_poly.pdbx_seq_one_letter_code
_entity_poly.pdbx_strand_id
1 'polypeptide(L)'
;VVGAHVMGAELARMLTAIVAVSMAATPLVTTAYEKLVLSRLEARAEPENLPFDEGDPDVIVAGFGRFGQIATRLLLANNFKVVLLENSIEQIEILRRFGWRVHYGDASRIDLLRTAGADKAKLLLVAIDDRDKASEMVEAAHQAFPNITILARAFDRRHAYELLKTPGVSVERETFESALNYGRKALLKLGVSERRALRAAIVFREQDEKYFKELAPLAGEEDNYTMAARDSRETTERLLRAEMTRIAAEEDGEREARAQEGQHRLEADKERV
;
A
#
# COMPACT_ATOMS: atom_id res chain seq x y z
N VAL A 1 8.91 21.49 -43.92
CA VAL A 1 10.28 22.04 -44.07
C VAL A 1 10.76 21.78 -45.50
N VAL A 2 10.34 22.63 -46.43
CA VAL A 2 10.86 22.70 -47.83
C VAL A 2 11.37 24.13 -48.12
N GLY A 3 11.32 25.02 -47.12
CA GLY A 3 11.64 26.45 -47.24
C GLY A 3 13.09 26.83 -46.92
N ALA A 4 13.95 25.90 -46.51
CA ALA A 4 15.39 26.14 -46.34
C ALA A 4 16.11 25.31 -47.42
N HIS A 5 16.80 25.97 -48.34
CA HIS A 5 17.46 25.44 -49.55
C HIS A 5 18.63 24.47 -49.27
N VAL A 6 18.48 23.57 -48.30
CA VAL A 6 19.54 22.69 -47.78
C VAL A 6 19.48 21.29 -48.43
N MET A 7 18.36 20.91 -49.07
CA MET A 7 18.23 19.62 -49.76
C MET A 7 17.61 19.77 -51.15
N GLY A 8 18.13 19.01 -52.12
CA GLY A 8 17.58 18.96 -53.48
C GLY A 8 16.12 18.48 -53.48
N ALA A 9 15.28 19.10 -54.32
CA ALA A 9 13.83 18.84 -54.39
C ALA A 9 13.48 17.37 -54.72
N GLU A 10 14.42 16.63 -55.31
CA GLU A 10 14.29 15.19 -55.56
C GLU A 10 14.48 14.37 -54.28
N LEU A 11 15.48 14.71 -53.47
CA LEU A 11 15.75 14.06 -52.18
C LEU A 11 14.59 14.29 -51.20
N ALA A 12 14.04 15.50 -51.17
CA ALA A 12 12.90 15.85 -50.32
C ALA A 12 11.62 15.06 -50.69
N ARG A 13 11.37 14.86 -51.99
CA ARG A 13 10.25 14.03 -52.48
C ARG A 13 10.42 12.57 -52.09
N MET A 14 11.63 12.04 -52.25
CA MET A 14 11.95 10.65 -51.87
C MET A 14 11.75 10.42 -50.37
N LEU A 15 12.28 11.31 -49.52
CA LEU A 15 12.13 11.21 -48.07
C LEU A 15 10.68 11.33 -47.61
N THR A 16 9.91 12.25 -48.22
CA THR A 16 8.48 12.42 -47.88
C THR A 16 7.67 11.17 -48.25
N ALA A 17 7.98 10.54 -49.38
CA ALA A 17 7.34 9.29 -49.78
C ALA A 17 7.67 8.13 -48.81
N ILE A 18 8.93 8.02 -48.38
CA ILE A 18 9.36 7.00 -47.40
C ILE A 18 8.60 7.18 -46.07
N VAL A 19 8.50 8.42 -45.57
CA VAL A 19 7.79 8.71 -44.32
C VAL A 19 6.30 8.39 -44.45
N ALA A 20 5.67 8.77 -45.57
CA ALA A 20 4.26 8.48 -45.82
C ALA A 20 3.98 6.97 -45.85
N VAL A 21 4.83 6.18 -46.51
CA VAL A 21 4.72 4.71 -46.55
C VAL A 21 4.95 4.11 -45.15
N SER A 22 5.91 4.62 -44.39
CA SER A 22 6.18 4.14 -43.02
C SER A 22 5.01 4.40 -42.07
N MET A 23 4.42 5.59 -42.09
CA MET A 23 3.24 5.93 -41.29
C MET A 23 2.01 5.10 -41.69
N ALA A 24 1.85 4.79 -42.98
CA ALA A 24 0.75 3.94 -43.46
C ALA A 24 0.95 2.45 -43.13
N ALA A 25 2.20 1.97 -43.12
CA ALA A 25 2.52 0.58 -42.82
C ALA A 25 2.45 0.28 -41.31
N THR A 26 2.78 1.26 -40.46
CA THR A 26 2.82 1.10 -39.00
C THR A 26 1.54 0.49 -38.42
N PRO A 27 0.32 1.03 -38.65
CA PRO A 27 -0.92 0.48 -38.07
C PRO A 27 -1.25 -0.95 -38.57
N LEU A 28 -0.88 -1.28 -39.81
CA LEU A 28 -1.08 -2.62 -40.37
C LEU A 28 -0.17 -3.65 -39.69
N VAL A 29 1.10 -3.28 -39.45
CA VAL A 29 2.06 -4.11 -38.74
C VAL A 29 1.64 -4.30 -37.28
N THR A 30 1.16 -3.25 -36.60
CA THR A 30 0.67 -3.36 -35.21
C THR A 30 -0.54 -4.27 -35.13
N THR A 31 -1.53 -4.10 -36.01
CA THR A 31 -2.73 -4.97 -36.04
C THR A 31 -2.37 -6.43 -36.32
N ALA A 32 -1.42 -6.68 -37.25
CA ALA A 32 -0.96 -8.04 -37.56
C ALA A 32 -0.18 -8.65 -36.40
N TYR A 33 0.65 -7.86 -35.70
CA TYR A 33 1.40 -8.29 -34.52
C TYR A 33 0.46 -8.68 -33.37
N GLU A 34 -0.56 -7.87 -33.10
CA GLU A 34 -1.59 -8.17 -32.10
C GLU A 34 -2.32 -9.48 -32.44
N LYS A 35 -2.77 -9.63 -33.69
CA LYS A 35 -3.53 -10.82 -34.11
C LYS A 35 -2.72 -12.11 -34.19
N LEU A 36 -1.42 -12.05 -34.50
CA LEU A 36 -0.62 -13.26 -34.78
C LEU A 36 0.29 -13.65 -33.62
N VAL A 37 0.79 -12.68 -32.85
CA VAL A 37 1.76 -12.90 -31.78
C VAL A 37 1.07 -12.85 -30.42
N LEU A 38 0.35 -11.76 -30.13
CA LEU A 38 -0.31 -11.60 -28.83
C LEU A 38 -1.44 -12.62 -28.63
N SER A 39 -2.27 -12.88 -29.65
CA SER A 39 -3.33 -13.92 -29.57
C SER A 39 -2.79 -15.34 -29.29
N ARG A 40 -1.57 -15.65 -29.76
CA ARG A 40 -0.91 -16.94 -29.51
C ARG A 40 -0.23 -17.01 -28.14
N LEU A 41 0.18 -15.87 -27.59
CA LEU A 41 0.68 -15.78 -26.22
C LEU A 41 -0.47 -15.89 -25.21
N GLU A 42 -1.62 -15.28 -25.50
CA GLU A 42 -2.87 -15.43 -24.73
C GLU A 42 -3.37 -16.89 -24.77
N ALA A 43 -3.34 -17.56 -25.94
CA ALA A 43 -3.74 -18.96 -26.07
C ALA A 43 -2.75 -19.96 -25.46
N ARG A 44 -1.50 -19.57 -25.20
CA ARG A 44 -0.52 -20.41 -24.47
C ARG A 44 -0.58 -20.25 -22.95
N ALA A 45 -1.40 -19.34 -22.45
CA ALA A 45 -1.58 -19.11 -21.03
C ALA A 45 -2.71 -19.96 -20.40
N GLU A 46 -3.00 -21.15 -20.95
CA GLU A 46 -3.73 -22.16 -20.18
C GLU A 46 -2.76 -22.82 -19.18
N PRO A 47 -2.97 -22.62 -17.86
CA PRO A 47 -2.13 -23.23 -16.86
C PRO A 47 -2.42 -24.74 -16.78
N GLU A 48 -1.35 -25.48 -16.52
CA GLU A 48 -1.42 -26.80 -15.93
C GLU A 48 -2.38 -26.74 -14.71
N ASN A 49 -3.43 -27.57 -14.74
CA ASN A 49 -4.49 -27.64 -13.72
C ASN A 49 -3.89 -28.05 -12.37
N LEU A 50 -3.32 -27.10 -11.62
CA LEU A 50 -3.27 -27.24 -10.17
C LEU A 50 -4.73 -27.18 -9.69
N PRO A 51 -5.20 -28.15 -8.89
CA PRO A 51 -6.56 -28.14 -8.38
C PRO A 51 -6.69 -26.95 -7.43
N PHE A 52 -7.06 -25.80 -7.97
CA PHE A 52 -7.63 -24.74 -7.18
C PHE A 52 -8.93 -25.29 -6.63
N ASP A 53 -9.06 -25.28 -5.30
CA ASP A 53 -10.33 -25.53 -4.63
C ASP A 53 -11.38 -24.62 -5.32
N GLU A 54 -12.38 -25.22 -5.98
CA GLU A 54 -13.41 -24.58 -6.83
C GLU A 54 -14.33 -23.63 -6.05
N GLY A 55 -13.93 -23.23 -4.84
CA GLY A 55 -14.64 -22.31 -3.98
C GLY A 55 -14.41 -20.85 -4.32
N ASP A 56 -15.42 -20.07 -3.99
CA ASP A 56 -15.39 -18.62 -4.05
C ASP A 56 -14.23 -18.04 -3.20
N PRO A 57 -13.58 -16.96 -3.65
CA PRO A 57 -12.50 -16.34 -2.87
C PRO A 57 -13.04 -15.71 -1.59
N ASP A 58 -12.24 -15.74 -0.53
CA ASP A 58 -12.48 -14.89 0.64
C ASP A 58 -12.04 -13.45 0.36
N VAL A 59 -10.89 -13.30 -0.33
CA VAL A 59 -10.23 -12.01 -0.55
C VAL A 59 -9.78 -11.88 -2.01
N ILE A 60 -10.04 -10.72 -2.59
CA ILE A 60 -9.44 -10.29 -3.85
C ILE A 60 -8.39 -9.23 -3.56
N VAL A 61 -7.22 -9.35 -4.17
CA VAL A 61 -6.13 -8.36 -4.04
C VAL A 61 -5.88 -7.73 -5.39
N ALA A 62 -6.16 -6.44 -5.50
CA ALA A 62 -5.87 -5.62 -6.66
C ALA A 62 -4.47 -5.02 -6.54
N GLY A 63 -3.52 -5.53 -7.32
CA GLY A 63 -2.12 -5.10 -7.31
C GLY A 63 -1.25 -6.00 -6.44
N PHE A 64 -0.27 -6.64 -7.08
CA PHE A 64 0.68 -7.57 -6.47
C PHE A 64 2.11 -7.02 -6.36
N GLY A 65 2.21 -5.70 -6.16
CA GLY A 65 3.49 -5.05 -5.85
C GLY A 65 3.99 -5.33 -4.43
N ARG A 66 4.99 -4.57 -3.98
CA ARG A 66 5.62 -4.71 -2.65
C ARG A 66 4.61 -4.71 -1.49
N PHE A 67 3.58 -3.87 -1.57
CA PHE A 67 2.55 -3.76 -0.54
C PHE A 67 1.61 -4.99 -0.57
N GLY A 68 1.03 -5.28 -1.73
CA GLY A 68 0.11 -6.41 -1.94
C GLY A 68 0.75 -7.77 -1.64
N GLN A 69 2.04 -7.94 -1.94
CA GLN A 69 2.81 -9.15 -1.61
C GLN A 69 2.83 -9.46 -0.11
N ILE A 70 3.11 -8.46 0.73
CA ILE A 70 3.19 -8.65 2.18
C ILE A 70 1.80 -8.95 2.75
N ALA A 71 0.79 -8.19 2.35
CA ALA A 71 -0.59 -8.41 2.79
C ALA A 71 -1.11 -9.79 2.38
N THR A 72 -0.90 -10.18 1.12
CA THR A 72 -1.32 -11.50 0.60
C THR A 72 -0.66 -12.64 1.36
N ARG A 73 0.66 -12.57 1.59
CA ARG A 73 1.38 -13.62 2.32
C ARG A 73 0.85 -13.78 3.74
N LEU A 74 0.51 -12.67 4.41
CA LEU A 74 -0.10 -12.71 5.74
C LEU A 74 -1.47 -13.39 5.71
N LEU A 75 -2.32 -13.08 4.72
CA LEU A 75 -3.64 -13.69 4.56
C LEU A 75 -3.57 -15.18 4.24
N LEU A 76 -2.70 -15.58 3.31
CA LEU A 76 -2.49 -16.98 2.94
C LEU A 76 -1.98 -17.80 4.14
N ALA A 77 -1.10 -17.23 4.97
CA ALA A 77 -0.62 -17.89 6.19
C ALA A 77 -1.73 -18.13 7.23
N ASN A 78 -2.85 -17.41 7.13
CA ASN A 78 -4.05 -17.60 7.95
C ASN A 78 -5.18 -18.32 7.19
N ASN A 79 -4.83 -19.10 6.16
CA ASN A 79 -5.73 -19.98 5.41
C ASN A 79 -6.89 -19.28 4.67
N PHE A 80 -6.77 -17.99 4.37
CA PHE A 80 -7.76 -17.31 3.52
C PHE A 80 -7.56 -17.64 2.04
N LYS A 81 -8.66 -17.88 1.31
CA LYS A 81 -8.65 -18.10 -0.13
C LYS A 81 -8.47 -16.77 -0.87
N VAL A 82 -7.28 -16.52 -1.40
CA VAL A 82 -6.96 -15.27 -2.10
C VAL A 82 -6.99 -15.45 -3.61
N VAL A 83 -7.50 -14.44 -4.31
CA VAL A 83 -7.36 -14.25 -5.77
C VAL A 83 -6.63 -12.93 -6.03
N LEU A 84 -5.65 -12.97 -6.93
CA LEU A 84 -4.80 -11.82 -7.26
C LEU A 84 -5.20 -11.23 -8.62
N LEU A 85 -5.20 -9.91 -8.72
CA LEU A 85 -5.27 -9.17 -9.98
C LEU A 85 -3.92 -8.46 -10.20
N GLU A 86 -3.28 -8.75 -11.32
CA GLU A 86 -1.95 -8.23 -11.63
C GLU A 86 -1.84 -7.82 -13.10
N ASN A 87 -1.09 -6.75 -13.38
CA ASN A 87 -0.93 -6.21 -14.73
C ASN A 87 0.45 -6.54 -15.34
N SER A 88 1.41 -7.05 -14.56
CA SER A 88 2.69 -7.55 -15.05
C SER A 88 2.60 -9.02 -15.43
N ILE A 89 2.82 -9.31 -16.72
CA ILE A 89 2.85 -10.68 -17.26
C ILE A 89 3.98 -11.49 -16.60
N GLU A 90 5.13 -10.85 -16.38
CA GLU A 90 6.32 -11.47 -15.76
C GLU A 90 6.01 -11.96 -14.34
N GLN A 91 5.27 -11.17 -13.56
CA GLN A 91 4.85 -11.57 -12.22
C GLN A 91 3.87 -12.73 -12.28
N ILE A 92 2.90 -12.72 -13.20
CA ILE A 92 1.87 -13.75 -13.30
C ILE A 92 2.44 -15.15 -13.50
N GLU A 93 3.42 -15.31 -14.39
CA GLU A 93 4.04 -16.62 -14.61
C GLU A 93 4.66 -17.18 -13.33
N ILE A 94 5.29 -16.31 -12.55
CA ILE A 94 5.90 -16.66 -11.27
C ILE A 94 4.80 -17.06 -10.27
N LEU A 95 3.74 -16.26 -10.14
CA LEU A 95 2.63 -16.51 -9.21
C LEU A 95 1.92 -17.82 -9.51
N ARG A 96 1.70 -18.14 -10.79
CA ARG A 96 1.09 -19.41 -11.21
C ARG A 96 1.96 -20.61 -10.87
N ARG A 97 3.28 -20.50 -11.02
CA ARG A 97 4.23 -21.57 -10.60
C ARG A 97 4.19 -21.84 -9.09
N PHE A 98 3.87 -20.82 -8.29
CA PHE A 98 3.64 -20.96 -6.86
C PHE A 98 2.22 -21.43 -6.51
N GLY A 99 1.39 -21.76 -7.52
CA GLY A 99 0.04 -22.26 -7.34
C GLY A 99 -0.94 -21.20 -6.84
N TRP A 100 -0.74 -19.92 -7.19
CA TRP A 100 -1.67 -18.86 -6.80
C TRP A 100 -2.68 -18.56 -7.92
N ARG A 101 -3.93 -18.28 -7.51
CA ARG A 101 -4.98 -17.82 -8.44
C ARG A 101 -4.71 -16.38 -8.82
N VAL A 102 -4.40 -16.15 -10.09
CA VAL A 102 -4.12 -14.80 -10.60
C VAL A 102 -4.79 -14.56 -11.95
N HIS A 103 -5.47 -13.43 -12.06
CA HIS A 103 -6.01 -12.91 -13.30
C HIS A 103 -5.13 -11.77 -13.82
N TYR A 104 -4.89 -11.79 -15.12
CA TYR A 104 -4.19 -10.72 -15.83
C TYR A 104 -5.17 -9.61 -16.20
N GLY A 105 -4.81 -8.37 -15.90
CA GLY A 105 -5.48 -7.20 -16.45
C GLY A 105 -5.47 -5.99 -15.53
N ASP A 106 -6.09 -4.91 -16.01
CA ASP A 106 -6.30 -3.71 -15.20
C ASP A 106 -7.38 -3.97 -14.15
N ALA A 107 -6.99 -3.95 -12.88
CA ALA A 107 -7.86 -4.20 -11.75
C ALA A 107 -8.97 -3.14 -11.58
N SER A 108 -8.88 -1.98 -12.26
CA SER A 108 -9.95 -0.97 -12.27
C SER A 108 -11.19 -1.45 -13.05
N ARG A 109 -11.06 -2.49 -13.87
CA ARG A 109 -12.17 -3.01 -14.67
C ARG A 109 -13.09 -3.89 -13.83
N ILE A 110 -14.37 -3.47 -13.74
CA ILE A 110 -15.41 -4.19 -12.97
C ILE A 110 -15.68 -5.60 -13.51
N ASP A 111 -15.58 -5.82 -14.82
CA ASP A 111 -15.75 -7.16 -15.42
C ASP A 111 -14.64 -8.13 -14.98
N LEU A 112 -13.40 -7.64 -14.82
CA LEU A 112 -12.29 -8.42 -14.29
C LEU A 112 -12.49 -8.75 -12.80
N LEU A 113 -12.88 -7.76 -11.99
CA LEU A 113 -13.22 -7.98 -10.58
C LEU A 113 -14.34 -9.01 -10.43
N ARG A 114 -15.37 -8.93 -11.27
CA ARG A 114 -16.48 -9.89 -11.29
C ARG A 114 -16.00 -11.30 -11.64
N THR A 115 -15.18 -11.42 -12.68
CA THR A 115 -14.58 -12.70 -13.11
C THR A 115 -13.69 -13.30 -12.02
N ALA A 116 -13.02 -12.45 -11.23
CA ALA A 116 -12.22 -12.85 -10.07
C ALA A 116 -13.06 -13.22 -8.85
N GLY A 117 -14.39 -13.12 -8.92
CA GLY A 117 -15.31 -13.55 -7.85
C GLY A 117 -15.73 -12.44 -6.88
N ALA A 118 -15.62 -11.16 -7.25
CA ALA A 118 -15.93 -10.04 -6.36
C ALA A 118 -17.36 -10.03 -5.84
N ASP A 119 -18.32 -10.60 -6.56
CA ASP A 119 -19.72 -10.73 -6.10
C ASP A 119 -19.86 -11.55 -4.82
N LYS A 120 -18.89 -12.42 -4.53
CA LYS A 120 -18.92 -13.38 -3.42
C LYS A 120 -17.76 -13.22 -2.44
N ALA A 121 -16.75 -12.45 -2.81
CA ALA A 121 -15.63 -12.15 -1.94
C ALA A 121 -16.09 -11.36 -0.73
N LYS A 122 -15.44 -11.59 0.42
CA LYS A 122 -15.71 -10.84 1.66
C LYS A 122 -14.95 -9.53 1.70
N LEU A 123 -13.77 -9.50 1.08
CA LEU A 123 -12.84 -8.39 1.15
C LEU A 123 -12.16 -8.12 -0.20
N LEU A 124 -12.11 -6.85 -0.58
CA LEU A 124 -11.26 -6.33 -1.64
C LEU A 124 -10.12 -5.54 -1.00
N LEU A 125 -8.88 -5.99 -1.23
CA LEU A 125 -7.68 -5.22 -0.93
C LEU A 125 -7.27 -4.43 -2.17
N VAL A 126 -7.36 -3.10 -2.10
CA VAL A 126 -6.85 -2.22 -3.15
C VAL A 126 -5.41 -1.85 -2.81
N ALA A 127 -4.44 -2.50 -3.46
CA ALA A 127 -3.01 -2.42 -3.15
C ALA A 127 -2.18 -1.79 -4.28
N ILE A 128 -2.82 -1.21 -5.30
CA ILE A 128 -2.17 -0.43 -6.36
C ILE A 128 -1.56 0.86 -5.82
N ASP A 129 -0.54 1.38 -6.51
CA ASP A 129 0.23 2.57 -6.10
C ASP A 129 -0.23 3.86 -6.80
N ASP A 130 -0.83 3.75 -7.98
CA ASP A 130 -1.49 4.85 -8.68
C ASP A 130 -2.70 5.33 -7.87
N ARG A 131 -2.66 6.61 -7.46
CA ARG A 131 -3.64 7.20 -6.54
C ARG A 131 -4.99 7.38 -7.20
N ASP A 132 -4.99 7.97 -8.39
CA ASP A 132 -6.22 8.28 -9.13
C ASP A 132 -6.94 6.98 -9.47
N LYS A 133 -6.20 5.98 -9.95
CA LYS A 133 -6.76 4.64 -10.21
C LYS A 133 -7.27 3.94 -8.95
N ALA A 134 -6.62 4.14 -7.79
CA ALA A 134 -7.08 3.56 -6.53
C ALA A 134 -8.42 4.18 -6.12
N SER A 135 -8.55 5.50 -6.17
CA SER A 135 -9.81 6.21 -5.91
C SER A 135 -10.92 5.76 -6.86
N GLU A 136 -10.67 5.75 -8.17
CA GLU A 136 -11.62 5.31 -9.19
C GLU A 136 -12.07 3.86 -8.96
N MET A 137 -11.14 2.95 -8.67
CA MET A 137 -11.44 1.55 -8.40
C MET A 137 -12.30 1.39 -7.14
N VAL A 138 -11.98 2.12 -6.07
CA VAL A 138 -12.73 2.05 -4.81
C VAL A 138 -14.17 2.51 -5.02
N GLU A 139 -14.38 3.64 -5.71
CA GLU A 139 -15.72 4.14 -6.02
C GLU A 139 -16.51 3.15 -6.89
N ALA A 140 -15.89 2.67 -7.97
CA ALA A 140 -16.54 1.75 -8.89
C ALA A 140 -16.84 0.38 -8.25
N ALA A 141 -15.92 -0.16 -7.44
CA ALA A 141 -16.12 -1.41 -6.74
C ALA A 141 -17.19 -1.28 -5.65
N HIS A 142 -17.23 -0.17 -4.92
CA HIS A 142 -18.28 0.09 -3.92
C HIS A 142 -19.67 0.12 -4.54
N GLN A 143 -19.82 0.74 -5.71
CA GLN A 143 -21.09 0.77 -6.44
C GLN A 143 -21.49 -0.59 -7.02
N ALA A 144 -20.52 -1.32 -7.57
CA ALA A 144 -20.77 -2.61 -8.24
C ALA A 144 -21.00 -3.77 -7.27
N PHE A 145 -20.36 -3.73 -6.09
CA PHE A 145 -20.30 -4.84 -5.13
C PHE A 145 -20.66 -4.35 -3.72
N PRO A 146 -21.93 -4.01 -3.44
CA PRO A 146 -22.32 -3.35 -2.17
C PRO A 146 -22.08 -4.21 -0.92
N ASN A 147 -21.88 -5.52 -1.06
CA ASN A 147 -21.63 -6.43 0.06
C ASN A 147 -20.14 -6.66 0.36
N ILE A 148 -19.24 -6.20 -0.52
CA ILE A 148 -17.80 -6.40 -0.31
C ILE A 148 -17.25 -5.36 0.66
N THR A 149 -16.43 -5.80 1.62
CA THR A 149 -15.65 -4.85 2.42
C THR A 149 -14.45 -4.39 1.60
N ILE A 150 -14.12 -3.10 1.63
CA ILE A 150 -12.98 -2.55 0.89
C ILE A 150 -11.95 -2.01 1.88
N LEU A 151 -10.71 -2.49 1.76
CA LEU A 151 -9.54 -1.94 2.45
C LEU A 151 -8.55 -1.43 1.40
N ALA A 152 -8.33 -0.12 1.40
CA ALA A 152 -7.52 0.55 0.40
C ALA A 152 -6.18 1.04 0.96
N ARG A 153 -5.12 0.82 0.19
CA ARG A 153 -3.82 1.44 0.39
C ARG A 153 -3.91 2.93 0.05
N ALA A 154 -3.64 3.78 1.02
CA ALA A 154 -3.49 5.21 0.83
C ALA A 154 -2.01 5.58 0.69
N PHE A 155 -1.68 6.34 -0.34
CA PHE A 155 -0.32 6.83 -0.58
C PHE A 155 0.13 7.79 0.53
N ASP A 156 -0.74 8.74 0.88
CA ASP A 156 -0.50 9.73 1.94
C ASP A 156 -1.81 10.07 2.65
N ARG A 157 -1.75 11.01 3.60
CA ARG A 157 -2.91 11.46 4.36
C ARG A 157 -3.99 12.11 3.51
N ARG A 158 -3.63 12.85 2.44
CA ARG A 158 -4.62 13.50 1.57
C ARG A 158 -5.37 12.46 0.75
N HIS A 159 -4.64 11.52 0.15
CA HIS A 159 -5.23 10.40 -0.57
C HIS A 159 -6.10 9.54 0.37
N ALA A 160 -5.69 9.33 1.62
CA ALA A 160 -6.51 8.60 2.60
C ALA A 160 -7.87 9.29 2.84
N TYR A 161 -7.91 10.62 2.96
CA TYR A 161 -9.18 11.35 3.09
C TYR A 161 -10.04 11.30 1.83
N GLU A 162 -9.43 11.30 0.65
CA GLU A 162 -10.14 11.13 -0.61
C GLU A 162 -10.85 9.77 -0.67
N LEU A 163 -10.14 8.69 -0.36
CA LEU A 163 -10.70 7.34 -0.31
C LEU A 163 -11.83 7.21 0.72
N LEU A 164 -11.70 7.87 1.88
CA LEU A 164 -12.70 7.88 2.95
C LEU A 164 -13.99 8.63 2.59
N LYS A 165 -14.04 9.36 1.48
CA LYS A 165 -15.31 9.91 0.95
C LYS A 165 -16.26 8.80 0.52
N THR A 166 -15.73 7.63 0.17
CA THR A 166 -16.54 6.45 -0.15
C THR A 166 -16.98 5.74 1.14
N PRO A 167 -18.29 5.63 1.43
CA PRO A 167 -18.77 5.06 2.68
C PRO A 167 -18.34 3.60 2.90
N GLY A 168 -18.00 3.26 4.15
CA GLY A 168 -17.65 1.88 4.52
C GLY A 168 -16.25 1.42 4.09
N VAL A 169 -15.48 2.26 3.41
CA VAL A 169 -14.09 1.97 3.04
C VAL A 169 -13.17 2.17 4.24
N SER A 170 -12.27 1.21 4.45
CA SER A 170 -11.16 1.34 5.37
C SER A 170 -9.89 1.67 4.61
N VAL A 171 -8.95 2.40 5.24
CA VAL A 171 -7.71 2.84 4.59
C VAL A 171 -6.50 2.56 5.45
N GLU A 172 -5.38 2.22 4.80
CA GLU A 172 -4.07 2.07 5.45
C GLU A 172 -3.02 2.93 4.74
N ARG A 173 -2.30 3.78 5.49
CA ARG A 173 -1.29 4.68 4.90
C ARG A 173 0.02 3.95 4.71
N GLU A 174 0.47 3.82 3.47
CA GLU A 174 1.51 2.86 3.07
C GLU A 174 2.84 2.97 3.83
N THR A 175 3.24 4.17 4.25
CA THR A 175 4.53 4.41 4.92
C THR A 175 4.43 4.63 6.42
N PHE A 176 3.23 4.82 6.97
CA PHE A 176 3.05 5.33 8.34
C PHE A 176 3.65 4.41 9.40
N GLU A 177 3.26 3.14 9.43
CA GLU A 177 3.75 2.17 10.40
C GLU A 177 5.26 1.89 10.25
N SER A 178 5.75 1.88 9.01
CA SER A 178 7.19 1.70 8.73
C SER A 178 8.02 2.88 9.24
N ALA A 179 7.55 4.11 9.01
CA ALA A 179 8.20 5.33 9.48
C ALA A 179 8.17 5.44 11.02
N LEU A 180 7.05 5.06 11.65
CA LEU A 180 6.94 5.03 13.10
C LEU A 180 7.92 4.04 13.75
N ASN A 181 8.04 2.84 13.19
CA ASN A 181 9.03 1.86 13.65
C ASN A 181 10.47 2.32 13.37
N TYR A 182 10.72 3.03 12.27
CA TYR A 182 12.02 3.66 12.00
C TYR A 182 12.38 4.71 13.07
N GLY A 183 11.43 5.58 13.42
CA GLY A 183 11.58 6.54 14.53
C GLY A 183 11.84 5.85 15.87
N ARG A 184 11.13 4.77 16.19
CA ARG A 184 11.40 3.95 17.38
C ARG A 184 12.83 3.42 17.39
N LYS A 185 13.33 2.88 16.28
CA LYS A 185 14.72 2.41 16.17
C LYS A 185 15.73 3.55 16.34
N ALA A 186 15.42 4.75 15.85
CA ALA A 186 16.26 5.92 16.06
C ALA A 186 16.34 6.31 17.55
N LEU A 187 15.22 6.30 18.28
CA LEU A 187 15.19 6.55 19.73
C LEU A 187 16.11 5.58 20.49
N LEU A 188 16.07 4.28 20.15
CA LEU A 188 16.96 3.28 20.73
C LEU A 188 18.44 3.60 20.47
N LYS A 189 18.79 4.02 19.25
CA LYS A 189 20.16 4.39 18.89
C LYS A 189 20.64 5.68 19.56
N LEU A 190 19.72 6.55 19.97
CA LEU A 190 20.00 7.76 20.75
C LEU A 190 20.05 7.51 22.27
N GLY A 191 19.95 6.25 22.71
CA GLY A 191 20.08 5.87 24.13
C GLY A 191 18.77 5.91 24.93
N VAL A 192 17.62 6.05 24.28
CA VAL A 192 16.32 5.89 24.94
C VAL A 192 16.09 4.40 25.23
N SER A 193 15.56 4.08 26.41
CA SER A 193 15.25 2.70 26.80
C SER A 193 14.18 2.08 25.89
N GLU A 194 14.17 0.75 25.80
CA GLU A 194 13.19 0.03 24.97
C GLU A 194 11.75 0.29 25.41
N ARG A 195 11.49 0.28 26.72
CA ARG A 195 10.18 0.61 27.31
C ARG A 195 9.71 2.00 26.87
N ARG A 196 10.57 3.02 26.99
CA ARG A 196 10.25 4.40 26.60
C ARG A 196 10.06 4.54 25.09
N ALA A 197 10.95 3.97 24.28
CA ALA A 197 10.85 4.05 22.82
C ALA A 197 9.57 3.37 22.30
N LEU A 198 9.21 2.20 22.84
CA LEU A 198 7.97 1.51 22.50
C LEU A 198 6.76 2.34 22.90
N ARG A 199 6.74 2.89 24.12
CA ARG A 199 5.61 3.70 24.59
C ARG A 199 5.44 4.98 23.77
N ALA A 200 6.54 5.66 23.43
CA ALA A 200 6.52 6.83 22.56
C ALA A 200 5.87 6.51 21.21
N ALA A 201 6.22 5.38 20.60
CA ALA A 201 5.62 4.95 19.34
C ALA A 201 4.11 4.63 19.47
N ILE A 202 3.70 3.97 20.56
CA ILE A 202 2.28 3.67 20.82
C ILE A 202 1.47 4.95 21.00
N VAL A 203 1.92 5.87 21.86
CA VAL A 203 1.21 7.14 22.11
C VAL A 203 1.15 7.98 20.85
N PHE A 204 2.23 8.02 20.06
CA PHE A 204 2.23 8.72 18.79
C PHE A 204 1.19 8.13 17.82
N ARG A 205 1.11 6.80 17.69
CA ARG A 205 0.12 6.12 16.84
C ARG A 205 -1.30 6.48 17.26
N GLU A 206 -1.63 6.32 18.54
CA GLU A 206 -2.97 6.57 19.08
C GLU A 206 -3.40 8.03 18.83
N GLN A 207 -2.49 8.99 19.04
CA GLN A 207 -2.78 10.39 18.76
C GLN A 207 -2.94 10.64 17.26
N ASP A 208 -2.04 10.14 16.42
CA ASP A 208 -2.11 10.34 14.98
C ASP A 208 -3.40 9.76 14.38
N GLU A 209 -3.82 8.57 14.81
CA GLU A 209 -5.09 7.95 14.40
C GLU A 209 -6.31 8.74 14.87
N LYS A 210 -6.29 9.25 16.11
CA LYS A 210 -7.36 10.09 16.63
C LYS A 210 -7.51 11.35 15.78
N TYR A 211 -6.42 12.06 15.52
CA TYR A 211 -6.44 13.27 14.70
C TYR A 211 -6.79 12.99 13.26
N PHE A 212 -6.32 11.88 12.71
CA PHE A 212 -6.69 11.45 11.37
C PHE A 212 -8.22 11.33 11.24
N LYS A 213 -8.89 10.73 12.24
CA LYS A 213 -10.37 10.61 12.24
C LYS A 213 -11.07 11.96 12.48
N GLU A 214 -10.58 12.79 13.38
CA GLU A 214 -11.16 14.10 13.69
C GLU A 214 -11.04 15.10 12.53
N LEU A 215 -9.95 15.01 11.75
CA LEU A 215 -9.67 15.91 10.62
C LEU A 215 -10.27 15.44 9.29
N ALA A 216 -10.68 14.18 9.18
CA ALA A 216 -11.26 13.64 7.95
C ALA A 216 -12.48 14.45 7.44
N PRO A 217 -13.42 14.93 8.29
CA PRO A 217 -14.54 15.76 7.85
C PRO A 217 -14.13 17.15 7.35
N LEU A 218 -12.97 17.65 7.78
CA LEU A 218 -12.44 18.96 7.38
C LEU A 218 -11.58 18.88 6.11
N ALA A 219 -11.43 17.69 5.53
CA ALA A 219 -10.63 17.48 4.34
C ALA A 219 -11.27 18.18 3.12
N GLY A 220 -10.69 19.32 2.73
CA GLY A 220 -11.19 20.17 1.64
C GLY A 220 -11.24 21.65 2.00
N GLU A 221 -11.21 21.98 3.30
CA GLU A 221 -11.15 23.36 3.80
C GLU A 221 -9.71 23.68 4.24
N GLU A 222 -8.88 24.23 3.34
CA GLU A 222 -7.43 24.39 3.55
C GLU A 222 -7.06 25.15 4.84
N ASP A 223 -7.78 26.23 5.16
CA ASP A 223 -7.53 27.05 6.34
C ASP A 223 -7.85 26.31 7.64
N ASN A 224 -9.02 25.68 7.70
CA ASN A 224 -9.48 24.92 8.88
C ASN A 224 -8.60 23.69 9.11
N TYR A 225 -8.20 23.00 8.05
CA TYR A 225 -7.27 21.89 8.14
C TYR A 225 -5.90 22.33 8.67
N THR A 226 -5.37 23.45 8.18
CA THR A 226 -4.04 23.94 8.58
C THR A 226 -4.01 24.34 10.05
N MET A 227 -5.04 25.03 10.54
CA MET A 227 -5.16 25.38 11.95
C MET A 227 -5.28 24.13 12.83
N ALA A 228 -6.21 23.23 12.51
CA ALA A 228 -6.44 22.02 13.29
C ALA A 228 -5.21 21.06 13.26
N ALA A 229 -4.45 21.04 12.16
CA ALA A 229 -3.19 20.29 12.07
C ALA A 229 -2.08 20.88 12.97
N ARG A 230 -2.02 22.20 13.16
CA ARG A 230 -1.08 22.84 14.10
C ARG A 230 -1.42 22.50 15.54
N ASP A 231 -2.69 22.65 15.92
CA ASP A 231 -3.17 22.35 17.28
C ASP A 231 -2.96 20.88 17.66
N SER A 232 -3.20 19.98 16.69
CA SER A 232 -2.91 18.54 16.80
C SER A 232 -1.44 18.26 17.09
N ARG A 233 -0.53 18.97 16.41
CA ARG A 233 0.92 18.83 16.59
C ARG A 233 1.34 19.24 18.01
N GLU A 234 0.92 20.42 18.46
CA GLU A 234 1.24 20.92 19.80
C GLU A 234 0.71 19.99 20.89
N THR A 235 -0.51 19.46 20.70
CA THR A 235 -1.10 18.52 21.64
C THR A 235 -0.35 17.20 21.68
N THR A 236 0.05 16.67 20.52
CA THR A 236 0.84 15.43 20.42
C THR A 236 2.18 15.58 21.14
N GLU A 237 2.89 16.69 20.89
CA GLU A 237 4.17 16.99 21.56
C GLU A 237 4.02 17.10 23.08
N ARG A 238 2.97 17.79 23.54
CA ARG A 238 2.67 17.93 24.97
C ARG A 238 2.41 16.57 25.63
N LEU A 239 1.58 15.73 25.02
CA LEU A 239 1.22 14.41 25.53
C LEU A 239 2.43 13.47 25.56
N LEU A 240 3.21 13.44 24.49
CA LEU A 240 4.44 12.66 24.43
C LEU A 240 5.44 13.11 25.49
N ARG A 241 5.65 14.42 25.65
CA ARG A 241 6.57 14.95 26.68
C ARG A 241 6.13 14.58 28.09
N ALA A 242 4.83 14.68 28.38
CA ALA A 242 4.28 14.28 29.68
C ALA A 242 4.47 12.79 29.95
N GLU A 243 4.15 11.93 28.98
CA GLU A 243 4.29 10.48 29.11
C GLU A 243 5.76 10.05 29.26
N MET A 244 6.67 10.67 28.49
CA MET A 244 8.09 10.35 28.56
C MET A 244 8.72 10.75 29.90
N THR A 245 8.29 11.87 30.48
CA THR A 245 8.70 12.29 31.83
C THR A 245 8.21 11.29 32.88
N ARG A 246 6.96 10.83 32.76
CA ARG A 246 6.38 9.83 33.67
C ARG A 246 7.16 8.53 33.68
N ILE A 247 7.44 7.95 32.51
CA ILE A 247 8.19 6.69 32.43
C ILE A 247 9.64 6.87 32.87
N ALA A 248 10.27 8.01 32.60
CA ALA A 248 11.61 8.27 33.10
C ALA A 248 11.65 8.24 34.63
N ALA A 249 10.70 8.89 35.30
CA ALA A 249 10.59 8.86 36.76
C ALA A 249 10.33 7.43 37.30
N GLU A 250 9.50 6.63 36.62
CA GLU A 250 9.30 5.21 36.97
C GLU A 250 10.59 4.39 36.84
N GLU A 251 11.35 4.57 35.75
CA GLU A 251 12.63 3.87 35.52
C GLU A 251 13.70 4.26 36.55
N ASP A 252 13.76 5.53 36.94
CA ASP A 252 14.68 6.03 37.95
C ASP A 252 14.33 5.46 39.33
N GLY A 253 13.04 5.47 39.70
CA GLY A 253 12.58 4.83 40.96
C GLY A 253 12.85 3.33 41.01
N GLU A 254 12.65 2.60 39.90
CA GLU A 254 12.99 1.17 39.81
C GLU A 254 14.51 0.91 39.92
N ARG A 255 15.35 1.84 39.47
CA ARG A 255 16.81 1.74 39.61
C ARG A 255 17.25 1.97 41.06
N GLU A 256 16.69 2.97 41.72
CA GLU A 256 16.96 3.29 43.12
C GLU A 256 16.54 2.14 44.04
N ALA A 257 15.35 1.58 43.85
CA ALA A 257 14.87 0.43 44.63
C ALA A 257 15.79 -0.80 44.48
N ARG A 258 16.23 -1.10 43.25
CA ARG A 258 17.18 -2.20 42.99
C ARG A 258 18.55 -1.97 43.64
N ALA A 259 19.02 -0.72 43.65
CA ALA A 259 20.28 -0.39 44.31
C ALA A 259 20.21 -0.58 45.83
N GLN A 260 19.09 -0.16 46.45
CA GLN A 260 18.85 -0.34 47.89
C GLN A 260 18.73 -1.82 48.28
N GLU A 261 17.99 -2.62 47.51
CA GLU A 261 17.92 -4.08 47.74
C GLU A 261 19.29 -4.76 47.61
N GLY A 262 20.10 -4.34 46.64
CA GLY A 262 21.46 -4.86 46.46
C GLY A 262 22.36 -4.54 47.64
N GLN A 263 22.29 -3.31 48.17
CA GLN A 263 23.03 -2.90 49.37
C GLN A 263 22.59 -3.70 50.61
N HIS A 264 21.28 -3.85 50.83
CA HIS A 264 20.75 -4.59 51.96
C HIS A 264 21.11 -6.08 51.94
N ARG A 265 21.19 -6.70 50.74
CA ARG A 265 21.68 -8.08 50.59
C ARG A 265 23.18 -8.20 50.90
N LEU A 266 24.00 -7.25 50.43
CA LEU A 266 25.44 -7.24 50.70
C LEU A 266 25.76 -7.03 52.18
N GLU A 267 24.98 -6.22 52.89
CA GLU A 267 25.10 -6.05 54.34
C GLU A 267 24.68 -7.32 55.09
N ALA A 268 23.56 -7.94 54.71
CA ALA A 268 23.09 -9.19 55.32
C ALA A 268 24.07 -10.37 55.12
N ASP A 269 24.76 -10.43 53.98
CA ASP A 269 25.79 -11.46 53.73
C ASP A 269 27.08 -11.19 54.51
N LYS A 270 27.43 -9.94 54.80
CA LYS A 270 28.57 -9.58 55.67
C LYS A 270 28.35 -9.94 57.13
N GLU A 271 27.11 -9.88 57.62
CA GLU A 271 26.77 -10.27 59.00
C GLU A 271 26.73 -11.79 59.21
N ARG A 272 26.78 -12.59 58.13
CA ARG A 272 26.75 -14.06 58.17
C ARG A 272 28.13 -14.72 58.12
N VAL A 273 29.21 -13.95 57.96
CA VAL A 273 30.62 -14.41 57.93
C VAL A 273 31.32 -14.01 59.23
#